data_AF-A0A7R9DRR1-F1
#
_entry.id   AF-A0A7R9DRR1-F1
#
_cell.length_a   1.000
_cell.length_b   1.000
_cell.length_c   1.000
_cell.angle_alpha   90.00
_cell.angle_beta   90.00
_cell.angle_gamma   90.00
#
_symmetry.space_group_name_H-M   'P 1'
#
loop_
_entity.id
_entity.type
_entity.pdbx_description
1 polymer ?
#
loop_
_entity_poly.entity_id
_entity_poly.type
_entity_poly.pdbx_seq_one_letter_code
_entity_poly.pdbx_strand_id
1 'polypeptide(L)'
;MGDMVTPSGVLPDIASGGAQPDLPTLDLMWVESKSKKAALKLEKLDTDLKNYKSNSIKESIRRGHDDLGDHYLDCGDLSNALKCYSRARDYCTSGKHVVNMCLNVIKVSVYLQNWSHVLSYVSKAEATPDFTE
;
A
#
# COMPACT_ATOMS: atom_id res chain seq x y z
N MET A 1 -38.61 -35.06 -52.46
CA MET A 1 -39.38 -34.03 -51.71
C MET A 1 -39.20 -34.31 -50.23
N GLY A 2 -38.58 -33.48 -49.40
CA GLY A 2 -38.14 -32.10 -49.58
C GLY A 2 -37.07 -31.73 -48.55
N ASP A 3 -36.45 -30.61 -48.85
CA ASP A 3 -35.20 -30.03 -48.38
C ASP A 3 -35.08 -29.64 -46.88
N MET A 4 -33.84 -29.77 -46.40
CA MET A 4 -32.98 -28.74 -45.76
C MET A 4 -33.56 -27.89 -44.60
N VAL A 5 -32.84 -27.88 -43.46
CA VAL A 5 -32.14 -26.71 -42.88
C VAL A 5 -31.66 -27.06 -41.47
N THR A 6 -30.35 -27.15 -41.30
CA THR A 6 -29.65 -27.00 -40.01
C THR A 6 -29.47 -25.51 -39.71
N PRO A 7 -29.75 -25.01 -38.50
CA PRO A 7 -29.18 -23.76 -38.05
C PRO A 7 -27.83 -24.05 -37.39
N SER A 8 -26.78 -23.77 -38.15
CA SER A 8 -25.42 -23.58 -37.67
C SER A 8 -25.39 -22.46 -36.63
N GLY A 9 -25.29 -22.84 -35.35
CA GLY A 9 -24.93 -21.96 -34.25
C GLY A 9 -23.53 -22.30 -33.74
N VAL A 10 -22.54 -22.35 -34.64
CA VAL A 10 -21.12 -22.45 -34.26
C VAL A 10 -20.74 -21.11 -33.65
N LEU A 11 -20.78 -21.04 -32.31
CA LEU A 11 -20.07 -20.01 -31.57
C LEU A 11 -18.63 -20.01 -32.08
N PRO A 12 -18.04 -18.85 -32.44
CA PRO A 12 -16.66 -18.80 -32.88
C PRO A 12 -15.78 -19.27 -31.71
N ASP A 13 -15.21 -20.46 -31.87
CA ASP A 13 -14.15 -20.97 -31.02
C ASP A 13 -12.93 -20.07 -31.20
N ILE A 14 -12.73 -19.16 -30.24
CA ILE A 14 -11.58 -18.25 -30.18
C ILE A 14 -10.26 -18.99 -29.92
N ALA A 15 -10.26 -20.33 -29.84
CA ALA A 15 -9.07 -21.12 -29.54
C ALA A 15 -8.16 -21.46 -30.74
N SER A 16 -8.36 -20.91 -31.94
CA SER A 16 -7.44 -21.21 -33.06
C SER A 16 -7.20 -20.06 -34.04
N GLY A 17 -5.99 -19.48 -33.99
CA GLY A 17 -5.38 -18.91 -35.20
C GLY A 17 -5.20 -17.40 -35.30
N GLY A 18 -5.18 -16.63 -34.20
CA GLY A 18 -4.78 -15.23 -34.23
C GLY A 18 -3.67 -15.00 -33.21
N ALA A 19 -2.52 -14.50 -33.66
CA ALA A 19 -1.38 -14.13 -32.83
C ALA A 19 -1.87 -13.48 -31.51
N GLN A 20 -1.67 -14.18 -30.39
CA GLN A 20 -1.75 -13.54 -29.09
C GLN A 20 -0.81 -12.33 -29.18
N PRO A 21 -1.25 -11.10 -28.86
CA PRO A 21 -0.33 -9.99 -28.76
C PRO A 21 0.77 -10.46 -27.81
N ASP A 22 2.01 -10.42 -28.31
CA ASP A 22 3.21 -10.94 -27.67
C ASP A 22 3.26 -10.39 -26.23
N LEU A 23 2.71 -11.13 -25.28
CA LEU A 23 2.59 -10.68 -23.90
C LEU A 23 4.03 -10.65 -23.38
N PRO A 24 4.52 -9.49 -22.90
CA PRO A 24 5.88 -9.40 -22.41
C PRO A 24 6.08 -10.46 -21.32
N THR A 25 7.10 -11.29 -21.52
CA THR A 25 7.44 -12.36 -20.58
C THR A 25 7.83 -11.74 -19.23
N LEU A 26 7.41 -12.38 -18.15
CA LEU A 26 7.75 -11.93 -16.81
C LEU A 26 9.27 -12.04 -16.60
N ASP A 27 9.94 -10.91 -16.39
CA ASP A 27 11.35 -10.87 -16.04
C ASP A 27 11.54 -11.30 -14.58
N LEU A 28 11.76 -12.60 -14.37
CA LEU A 28 12.01 -13.18 -13.06
C LEU A 28 13.27 -12.61 -12.40
N MET A 29 14.30 -12.25 -13.17
CA MET A 29 15.52 -11.65 -12.62
C MET A 29 15.26 -10.25 -12.07
N TRP A 30 14.44 -9.46 -12.77
CA TRP A 30 14.01 -8.16 -12.26
C TRP A 30 13.17 -8.30 -11.00
N VAL A 31 12.23 -9.26 -10.96
CA VAL A 31 11.41 -9.53 -9.77
C VAL A 31 12.29 -9.91 -8.58
N GLU A 32 13.24 -10.84 -8.74
CA GLU A 32 14.14 -11.26 -7.67
C GLU A 32 15.02 -10.10 -7.19
N SER A 33 15.62 -9.35 -8.12
CA SER A 33 16.44 -8.18 -7.81
C SER A 33 15.67 -7.10 -7.04
N LYS A 34 14.43 -6.80 -7.46
CA LYS A 34 13.54 -5.88 -6.77
C LYS A 34 13.16 -6.37 -5.38
N SER A 35 12.81 -7.65 -5.26
CA SER A 35 12.44 -8.27 -3.99
C SER A 35 13.60 -8.24 -3.00
N LYS A 36 14.82 -8.56 -3.46
CA LYS A 36 16.05 -8.47 -2.66
C LYS A 36 16.34 -7.04 -2.22
N LYS A 37 16.20 -6.05 -3.12
CA LYS A 37 16.40 -4.63 -2.79
C LYS A 37 15.37 -4.14 -1.76
N ALA A 38 14.12 -4.58 -1.88
CA ALA A 38 13.08 -4.28 -0.90
C ALA A 38 13.42 -4.87 0.47
N ALA A 39 13.79 -6.15 0.54
CA ALA A 39 14.17 -6.81 1.79
C ALA A 39 15.35 -6.10 2.50
N LEU A 40 16.38 -5.70 1.75
CA LEU A 40 17.53 -4.95 2.30
C LEU A 40 17.11 -3.56 2.81
N LYS A 41 16.20 -2.87 2.11
CA LYS A 41 15.67 -1.58 2.58
C LYS A 41 14.87 -1.76 3.88
N LEU A 42 14.06 -2.81 3.96
CA LEU A 42 13.29 -3.13 5.16
C LEU A 42 14.20 -3.39 6.37
N GLU A 43 15.21 -4.24 6.22
CA GLU A 43 16.17 -4.54 7.29
C GLU A 43 16.91 -3.30 7.79
N LYS A 44 17.29 -2.40 6.86
CA LYS A 44 17.91 -1.13 7.19
C LYS A 44 16.97 -0.24 8.00
N LEU A 45 15.73 -0.06 7.54
CA LEU A 45 14.73 0.76 8.24
C LEU A 45 14.42 0.22 9.65
N ASP A 46 14.31 -1.11 9.81
CA ASP A 46 14.11 -1.73 11.12
C ASP A 46 15.31 -1.50 12.06
N THR A 47 16.52 -1.57 11.53
CA THR A 47 17.75 -1.30 12.29
C THR A 47 17.82 0.17 12.73
N ASP A 48 17.52 1.10 11.81
CA ASP A 48 17.48 2.53 12.09
C ASP A 48 16.40 2.86 13.14
N LEU A 49 15.22 2.26 13.05
CA LEU A 49 14.15 2.44 14.02
C LEU A 49 14.53 1.92 15.42
N LYS A 50 15.21 0.77 15.51
CA LYS A 50 15.76 0.25 16.79
C LYS A 50 16.79 1.22 17.37
N ASN A 51 17.66 1.78 16.53
CA ASN A 51 18.63 2.78 16.94
C ASN A 51 17.94 4.06 17.45
N TYR A 52 16.89 4.56 16.78
CA TYR A 52 16.14 5.73 17.25
C TYR A 52 15.44 5.49 18.59
N LYS A 53 14.91 4.28 18.81
CA LYS A 53 14.33 3.86 20.09
C LYS A 53 15.38 3.80 21.20
N SER A 54 16.56 3.24 20.92
CA SER A 54 17.69 3.21 21.86
C SER A 54 18.13 4.62 22.27
N ASN A 55 18.21 5.53 21.30
CA ASN A 55 18.57 6.94 21.54
C ASN A 55 17.43 7.79 22.12
N SER A 56 16.22 7.22 22.28
CA SER A 56 15.05 7.91 22.85
C SER A 56 14.64 9.20 22.13
N ILE A 57 14.89 9.31 20.82
CA ILE A 57 14.57 10.51 20.02
C ILE A 57 13.16 10.35 19.44
N LYS A 58 12.15 10.91 20.11
CA LYS A 58 10.72 10.76 19.75
C LYS A 58 10.42 11.06 18.28
N GLU A 59 10.91 12.19 17.77
CA GLU A 59 10.64 12.61 16.39
C GLU A 59 11.31 11.69 15.35
N SER A 60 12.49 11.14 15.65
CA SER A 60 13.13 10.13 14.79
C SER A 60 12.39 8.80 14.82
N ILE A 61 11.85 8.39 15.98
CA ILE A 61 11.01 7.19 16.07
C ILE A 61 9.72 7.37 15.26
N ARG A 62 9.10 8.56 15.34
CA ARG A 62 7.91 8.90 14.55
C ARG A 62 8.18 8.79 13.06
N ARG A 63 9.22 9.47 12.57
CA ARG A 63 9.63 9.41 11.15
C ARG A 63 10.02 8.00 10.71
N GLY A 64 10.74 7.25 11.54
CA GLY A 64 11.07 5.87 11.24
C GLY A 64 9.84 4.97 11.09
N HIS A 65 8.76 5.22 11.85
CA HIS A 65 7.49 4.52 11.64
C HIS A 65 6.78 4.94 10.35
N ASP A 66 6.84 6.21 9.96
CA ASP A 66 6.30 6.69 8.68
C ASP A 66 7.06 6.08 7.49
N ASP A 67 8.40 6.12 7.51
CA ASP A 67 9.26 5.56 6.46
C ASP A 67 9.06 4.05 6.28
N LEU A 68 8.87 3.34 7.39
CA LEU A 68 8.56 1.91 7.38
C LEU A 68 7.16 1.64 6.81
N GLY A 69 6.18 2.46 7.17
CA GLY A 69 4.81 2.39 6.61
C GLY A 69 4.79 2.63 5.11
N ASP A 70 5.51 3.65 4.63
CA ASP A 70 5.65 3.97 3.21
C ASP A 70 6.33 2.83 2.45
N HIS A 71 7.37 2.22 3.04
CA HIS A 71 8.02 1.07 2.42
C HIS A 71 7.09 -0.15 2.33
N TYR A 72 6.28 -0.41 3.35
CA TYR A 72 5.28 -1.48 3.29
C TYR A 72 4.20 -1.20 2.24
N LEU A 73 3.78 0.07 2.07
CA LEU A 73 2.89 0.47 0.97
C LEU A 73 3.52 0.20 -0.40
N ASP A 74 4.78 0.57 -0.60
CA ASP A 74 5.52 0.33 -1.85
C ASP A 74 5.66 -1.18 -2.16
N CYS A 75 5.78 -2.00 -1.12
CA CYS A 75 5.85 -3.46 -1.22
C CYS A 75 4.48 -4.13 -1.40
N GLY A 76 3.37 -3.40 -1.21
CA GLY A 76 2.01 -3.92 -1.30
C GLY A 76 1.46 -4.53 -0.01
N ASP A 77 2.15 -4.42 1.13
CA ASP A 77 1.70 -4.91 2.42
C ASP A 77 0.91 -3.85 3.19
N LEU A 78 -0.37 -3.73 2.84
CA LEU A 78 -1.28 -2.75 3.45
C LEU A 78 -1.51 -2.98 4.95
N SER A 79 -1.47 -4.24 5.40
CA SER A 79 -1.73 -4.59 6.79
C SER A 79 -0.60 -4.14 7.72
N ASN A 80 0.65 -4.36 7.30
CA ASN A 80 1.80 -3.91 8.07
C ASN A 80 2.04 -2.41 7.95
N ALA A 81 1.72 -1.79 6.81
CA ALA A 81 1.72 -0.34 6.67
C ALA A 81 0.79 0.33 7.70
N LEU A 82 -0.45 -0.14 7.82
CA LEU A 82 -1.42 0.40 8.78
C LEU A 82 -0.94 0.31 10.23
N LYS A 83 -0.30 -0.82 10.60
CA LYS A 83 0.27 -1.02 11.93
C LYS A 83 1.43 -0.05 12.20
N CYS A 84 2.24 0.28 11.19
CA CYS A 84 3.36 1.22 11.32
C CYS A 84 2.85 2.64 11.61
N TYR A 85 1.90 3.14 10.82
CA TYR A 85 1.30 4.45 11.08
C TYR A 85 0.54 4.51 12.42
N SER A 86 -0.12 3.41 12.81
CA SER A 86 -0.80 3.33 14.11
C SER A 86 0.17 3.45 15.29
N ARG A 87 1.39 2.91 15.15
CA ARG A 87 2.46 3.04 16.16
C ARG A 87 3.09 4.43 16.16
N ALA A 88 3.19 5.08 15.00
CA ALA A 88 3.71 6.45 14.89
C ALA A 88 2.90 7.44 15.75
N ARG A 89 1.59 7.18 15.93
CA ARG A 89 0.67 8.00 16.72
C ARG A 89 1.17 8.34 18.11
N ASP A 90 1.76 7.38 18.82
CA ASP A 90 2.17 7.56 20.22
C ASP A 90 3.39 8.50 20.35
N TYR A 91 4.04 8.80 19.22
CA TYR A 91 5.19 9.71 19.12
C TYR A 91 4.82 11.06 18.50
N CYS A 92 3.55 11.32 18.20
CA CYS A 92 3.07 12.61 17.71
C CYS A 92 3.09 13.68 18.82
N THR A 93 3.89 14.73 18.64
CA THR A 93 4.04 15.84 19.60
C THR A 93 3.33 17.15 19.19
N SER A 94 2.79 17.22 17.97
CA SER A 94 2.14 18.41 17.42
C SER A 94 0.87 18.02 16.67
N GLY A 95 -0.10 18.93 16.58
CA GLY A 95 -1.30 18.75 15.75
C GLY A 95 -0.96 18.40 14.30
N LYS A 96 0.08 19.03 13.72
CA LYS A 96 0.59 18.70 12.38
C LYS A 96 0.99 17.22 12.25
N HIS A 97 1.61 16.66 13.30
CA HIS A 97 1.98 15.25 13.33
C HIS A 97 0.76 14.32 13.36
N VAL A 98 -0.29 14.72 14.10
CA VAL A 98 -1.54 13.95 14.19
C VAL A 98 -2.28 13.98 12.85
N VAL A 99 -2.40 15.15 12.22
CA VAL A 99 -3.05 15.29 10.91
C VAL A 99 -2.32 14.47 9.84
N ASN A 100 -0.99 14.57 9.76
CA ASN A 100 -0.21 13.77 8.81
C ASN A 100 -0.40 12.26 9.03
N MET A 101 -0.39 11.81 10.29
CA MET A 101 -0.68 10.41 10.61
C MET A 101 -2.09 10.02 10.17
N CYS A 102 -3.10 10.88 10.37
CA CYS A 102 -4.47 10.61 9.94
C CYS A 102 -4.56 10.45 8.43
N LEU A 103 -3.89 11.33 7.67
CA LEU A 103 -3.83 11.25 6.21
C LEU A 103 -3.19 9.93 5.73
N ASN A 104 -2.10 9.50 6.35
CA ASN A 104 -1.45 8.23 6.03
C ASN A 104 -2.37 7.03 6.31
N VAL A 105 -3.08 7.03 7.43
CA VAL A 105 -4.06 5.97 7.75
C VAL A 105 -5.24 5.97 6.79
N ILE A 106 -5.75 7.13 6.41
CA ILE A 106 -6.81 7.26 5.40
C ILE A 106 -6.35 6.67 4.07
N LYS A 107 -5.14 7.03 3.61
CA LYS A 107 -4.54 6.50 2.38
C LYS A 107 -4.52 4.97 2.36
N VAL A 108 -4.03 4.34 3.43
CA VAL A 108 -4.03 2.85 3.54
C VAL A 108 -5.45 2.28 3.60
N SER A 109 -6.33 2.94 4.34
CA SER A 109 -7.72 2.49 4.51
C SER A 109 -8.52 2.55 3.21
N VAL A 110 -8.21 3.49 2.30
CA VAL A 110 -8.77 3.54 0.95
C VAL A 110 -8.32 2.34 0.12
N TYR A 111 -7.05 1.94 0.18
CA TYR A 111 -6.59 0.71 -0.50
C TYR A 111 -7.26 -0.56 0.04
N LEU A 112 -7.58 -0.58 1.34
CA LEU A 112 -8.33 -1.68 1.98
C LEU A 112 -9.85 -1.56 1.81
N GLN A 113 -10.35 -0.53 1.11
CA GLN A 113 -11.78 -0.22 0.94
C GLN A 113 -12.56 -0.12 2.27
N ASN A 114 -11.90 0.26 3.36
CA ASN A 114 -12.51 0.38 4.68
C ASN A 114 -12.97 1.83 4.95
N TRP A 115 -14.14 2.17 4.40
CA TRP A 115 -14.71 3.51 4.47
C TRP A 115 -15.08 3.97 5.88
N SER A 116 -15.46 3.05 6.77
CA SER A 116 -15.74 3.36 8.18
C SER A 116 -14.49 3.89 8.89
N HIS A 117 -13.32 3.31 8.58
CA HIS A 117 -12.05 3.76 9.12
C HIS A 117 -11.66 5.13 8.54
N VAL A 118 -11.87 5.34 7.24
CA VAL A 118 -11.65 6.64 6.60
C VAL A 118 -12.46 7.74 7.31
N LEU A 119 -13.77 7.58 7.47
CA LEU A 119 -14.64 8.57 8.12
C LEU A 119 -14.23 8.86 9.58
N SER A 120 -13.84 7.81 10.32
CA SER A 120 -13.38 7.94 11.70
C SER A 120 -12.09 8.78 11.81
N TYR A 121 -11.13 8.55 10.91
CA TYR A 121 -9.87 9.27 10.88
C TYR A 121 -10.00 10.68 10.29
N VAL A 122 -10.94 10.91 9.36
CA VAL A 122 -11.31 12.25 8.89
C VAL A 122 -11.86 13.08 10.04
N SER A 123 -12.87 12.56 10.76
CA SER A 123 -13.46 13.25 11.92
C SER A 123 -12.40 13.56 12.98
N LYS A 124 -11.43 12.65 13.17
CA LYS A 124 -10.31 12.85 14.09
C LYS A 124 -9.33 13.92 13.63
N ALA A 125 -9.05 13.99 12.33
CA ALA A 125 -8.20 15.03 11.76
C ALA A 125 -8.86 16.41 11.89
N GLU A 126 -10.16 16.51 11.60
CA GLU A 126 -10.96 17.75 11.76
C GLU A 126 -11.06 18.20 13.22
N ALA A 127 -11.15 17.25 14.16
CA ALA A 127 -11.17 17.56 15.60
C ALA A 127 -9.79 17.95 16.16
N THR A 128 -8.71 17.81 15.38
CA THR A 128 -7.38 18.24 15.81
C THR A 128 -7.31 19.76 15.68
N PRO A 129 -7.14 20.53 16.78
CA PRO A 129 -7.19 21.98 16.73
C PRO A 129 -6.14 22.54 15.79
N ASP A 130 -6.56 23.50 14.95
CA ASP A 130 -5.68 24.24 14.04
C ASP A 130 -4.51 24.82 14.81
N PHE A 131 -3.30 24.50 14.37
CA PHE A 131 -2.14 25.27 14.78
C PHE A 131 -2.08 26.48 13.86
N THR A 132 -2.72 27.57 14.28
CA THR A 132 -2.45 28.90 13.75
C THR A 132 -0.94 29.11 13.81
N GLU A 133 -0.34 29.37 12.65
CA GLU A 133 1.08 29.67 12.49
C GLU A 133 1.56 30.80 13.42
#